data_AF-A0A833L4S9-F1
#
_entry.id   AF-A0A833L4S9-F1
#
_cell.length_a   1.000
_cell.length_b   1.000
_cell.length_c   1.000
_cell.angle_alpha   90.00
_cell.angle_beta   90.00
_cell.angle_gamma   90.00
#
_symmetry.space_group_name_H-M   'P 1'
#
loop_
_entity.id
_entity.type
_entity.pdbx_description
1 polymer ?
#
loop_
_entity_poly.entity_id
_entity_poly.type
_entity_poly.pdbx_seq_one_letter_code
_entity_poly.pdbx_strand_id
1 'polypeptide(L)' 'MSEREVIKSIMDFAFIIKAQLHSEESSLLRSILSIAIMESEDLIENIDDKASQDTKKDRRPARG' A
#
# COMPACT_ATOMS: atom_id res chain seq x y z
N MET A 1 -7.34 7.23 -11.97
CA MET A 1 -6.55 6.31 -11.12
C MET A 1 -6.96 6.56 -9.70
N SER A 2 -7.42 5.54 -9.00
CA SER A 2 -7.66 5.63 -7.55
C SER A 2 -6.35 5.78 -6.81
N GLU A 3 -6.37 6.38 -5.61
CA GLU A 3 -5.21 6.48 -4.73
C GLU A 3 -4.53 5.12 -4.52
N ARG A 4 -5.35 4.06 -4.36
CA ARG A 4 -4.92 2.66 -4.27
C ARG A 4 -4.10 2.19 -5.49
N GLU A 5 -4.54 2.53 -6.70
CA GLU A 5 -3.81 2.15 -7.93
C GLU A 5 -2.47 2.87 -8.04
N VAL A 6 -2.39 4.11 -7.58
CA VAL A 6 -1.15 4.89 -7.56
C VAL A 6 -0.16 4.28 -6.58
N ILE A 7 -0.59 4.00 -5.34
CA ILE A 7 0.26 3.38 -4.31
C ILE A 7 0.77 2.03 -4.80
N LYS A 8 -0.11 1.19 -5.36
CA LYS A 8 0.29 -0.10 -5.92
C LYS A 8 1.33 0.03 -7.03
N SER A 9 1.15 0.97 -7.95
CA SER A 9 2.13 1.20 -9.03
C SER A 9 3.51 1.66 -8.50
N ILE A 10 3.53 2.44 -7.42
CA ILE A 10 4.78 2.87 -6.77
C ILE A 10 5.46 1.68 -6.07
N MET A 11 4.69 0.84 -5.37
CA MET A 11 5.20 -0.38 -4.75
C MET A 11 5.78 -1.35 -5.78
N ASP A 12 5.07 -1.62 -6.88
CA ASP A 12 5.55 -2.50 -7.95
C ASP A 12 6.90 -2.00 -8.50
N PHE A 13 7.05 -0.69 -8.68
CA PHE A 13 8.32 -0.08 -9.08
C PHE A 13 9.42 -0.24 -8.01
N ALA A 14 9.09 -0.06 -6.73
CA ALA A 14 10.02 -0.26 -5.62
C ALA A 14 10.50 -1.72 -5.52
N PHE A 15 9.62 -2.70 -5.76
CA PHE A 15 9.97 -4.12 -5.87
C PHE A 15 10.95 -4.37 -7.02
N ILE A 16 10.70 -3.79 -8.19
CA ILE A 16 11.61 -3.91 -9.35
C ILE A 16 12.98 -3.35 -9.00
N ILE A 17 13.07 -2.14 -8.42
CA ILE A 17 14.36 -1.54 -8.02
C ILE A 17 15.06 -2.46 -7.00
N LYS A 18 14.37 -2.83 -5.92
CA LYS A 18 14.93 -3.68 -4.86
C LYS A 18 15.48 -4.99 -5.43
N ALA A 19 14.78 -5.59 -6.39
CA ALA A 19 15.18 -6.82 -7.05
C ALA A 19 16.44 -6.67 -7.90
N GLN A 20 16.84 -5.48 -8.34
CA GLN A 20 18.10 -5.24 -9.08
C GLN A 20 19.28 -4.98 -8.14
N LEU A 21 19.02 -4.66 -6.86
CA LEU A 21 20.05 -4.30 -5.89
C LEU A 21 20.63 -5.56 -5.25
N HIS A 22 21.69 -6.12 -5.82
CA HIS A 22 22.31 -7.34 -5.28
C HIS A 22 23.61 -7.10 -4.49
N SER A 23 24.30 -5.98 -4.73
CA SER A 23 25.60 -5.69 -4.10
C SER A 23 25.47 -5.43 -2.59
N GLU A 24 26.53 -5.71 -1.82
CA GLU A 24 26.60 -5.35 -0.40
C GLU A 24 26.52 -3.83 -0.19
N GLU A 25 27.08 -3.04 -1.10
CA GLU A 25 27.02 -1.57 -1.09
C GLU A 25 25.58 -1.05 -1.15
N SER A 26 24.66 -1.82 -1.74
CA SER A 26 23.24 -1.49 -1.84
C SER A 26 22.39 -1.98 -0.64
N SER A 27 23.02 -2.56 0.39
CA SER A 27 22.33 -3.12 1.56
C SER A 27 21.42 -2.11 2.26
N LEU A 28 21.90 -0.89 2.51
CA LEU A 28 21.10 0.17 3.13
C LEU A 28 19.89 0.53 2.26
N LEU A 29 20.09 0.67 0.95
CA LEU A 29 19.01 1.02 0.03
C LEU A 29 17.95 -0.09 -0.05
N ARG A 30 18.36 -1.37 -0.04
CA ARG A 30 17.42 -2.50 0.07
C ARG A 30 16.61 -2.47 1.36
N SER A 31 17.22 -2.11 2.47
CA SER A 31 16.53 -1.99 3.77
C SER A 31 15.52 -0.84 3.75
N ILE A 32 15.90 0.32 3.23
CA ILE A 32 14.99 1.47 3.05
C ILE A 32 13.80 1.09 2.16
N LEU A 33 14.05 0.45 1.01
CA LEU A 33 12.98 -0.02 0.12
C LEU A 33 12.08 -1.04 0.79
N SER A 34 12.61 -1.92 1.65
CA SER A 34 11.80 -2.89 2.38
C SER A 34 10.86 -2.23 3.37
N ILE A 35 11.33 -1.21 4.09
CA ILE A 35 10.50 -0.41 5.00
C ILE A 35 9.43 0.33 4.22
N ALA A 36 9.81 1.01 3.12
CA ALA A 36 8.86 1.76 2.30
C ALA A 36 7.75 0.88 1.72
N ILE A 37 8.09 -0.36 1.29
CA ILE A 37 7.12 -1.34 0.81
C ILE A 37 6.15 -1.73 1.93
N MET A 38 6.66 -2.07 3.12
CA MET A 38 5.85 -2.48 4.28
C MET A 38 4.87 -1.36 4.70
N GLU A 39 5.35 -0.12 4.83
CA GLU A 39 4.49 1.02 5.18
C GLU A 39 3.43 1.31 4.10
N SER A 40 3.75 1.02 2.84
CA SER A 40 2.79 1.16 1.74
C SER A 40 1.72 0.06 1.75
N GLU A 41 2.07 -1.16 2.18
CA GLU A 41 1.11 -2.25 2.41
C GLU A 41 0.13 -1.87 3.51
N ASP A 42 0.62 -1.38 4.65
CA ASP A 42 -0.20 -0.90 5.77
C ASP A 42 -1.14 0.24 5.34
N LEU A 43 -0.66 1.16 4.48
CA LEU A 43 -1.48 2.24 3.94
C LEU A 43 -2.64 1.72 3.07
N ILE A 44 -2.38 0.71 2.23
CA ILE A 44 -3.42 0.08 1.39
C ILE A 44 -4.49 -0.57 2.28
N GLU A 45 -4.09 -1.31 3.31
CA GLU A 45 -5.03 -1.93 4.26
C GLU A 45 -5.93 -0.88 4.91
N ASN A 46 -5.35 0.23 5.36
CA ASN A 46 -6.10 1.34 5.95
C ASN A 46 -7.09 2.00 4.98
N ILE A 47 -6.77 2.07 3.69
CA ILE A 47 -7.68 2.58 2.65
C ILE A 47 -8.84 1.61 2.42
N ASP A 48 -8.54 0.32 2.33
CA ASP A 48 -9.54 -0.74 2.11
C ASP A 48 -10.50 -0.86 3.32
N ASP A 49 -10.00 -0.67 4.54
CA ASP A 49 -10.81 -0.61 5.77
C ASP A 49 -11.76 0.59 5.80
N LYS A 50 -11.28 1.79 5.42
CA LYS A 50 -12.13 2.99 5.33
C LYS A 50 -13.24 2.81 4.29
N ALA A 51 -12.90 2.30 3.11
CA ALA A 51 -13.87 2.02 2.05
C ALA A 51 -14.96 1.03 2.49
N SER A 52 -14.58 0.03 3.32
CA SER A 52 -15.50 -0.97 3.87
C SER A 52 -16.40 -0.43 4.99
N GLN A 53 -15.96 0.57 5.74
CA GLN A 53 -16.77 1.22 6.77
C GLN A 53 -17.85 2.13 6.17
N ASP A 54 -17.53 2.87 5.11
CA ASP A 54 -18.48 3.76 4.43
C ASP A 54 -19.65 2.99 3.81
N THR A 55 -19.39 1.83 3.21
CA THR A 55 -20.44 0.96 2.63
C THR A 55 -21.39 0.35 3.67
N LYS A 56 -20.97 0.23 4.94
CA LYS A 56 -21.85 -0.24 6.04
C LYS A 56 -22.77 0.87 6.57
N LYS A 57 -22.37 2.14 6.49
CA LYS A 57 -23.14 3.26 7.04
C LYS A 57 -24.42 3.52 6.23
N ASP A 58 -24.36 3.34 4.91
CA ASP A 58 -25.51 3.51 4.00
C ASP A 58 -26.54 2.38 4.02
N ARG A 59 -26.25 1.27 4.71
CA ARG A 59 -27.16 0.10 4.76
C ARG A 59 -28.04 0.04 6.00
N ARG A 60 -28.12 1.10 6.81
CA ARG A 60 -29.07 1.13 7.95
C ARG A 60 -30.49 1.33 7.39
N PRO A 61 -31.40 0.35 7.50
CA PRO A 61 -32.78 0.57 7.11
C PRO A 61 -33.38 1.61 8.06
N ALA A 62 -34.01 2.64 7.49
CA ALA A 62 -34.88 3.55 8.21
C ALA A 62 -35.97 2.70 8.88
N ARG A 63 -35.83 2.46 10.19
CA ARG A 63 -36.90 1.88 10.99
C ARG A 63 -37.98 2.94 11.11
N GLY A 64 -39.04 2.78 10.32
CA GLY A 64 -40.36 3.38 10.56
C GLY A 64 -41.12 2.64 11.65
#